data_AF-A0A2D0KAG2-F1
#
_entry.id   AF-A0A2D0KAG2-F1
#
_cell.length_a   1.000
_cell.length_b   1.000
_cell.length_c   1.000
_cell.angle_alpha   90.00
_cell.angle_beta   90.00
_cell.angle_gamma   90.00
#
_symmetry.space_group_name_H-M   'P 1'
#
loop_
_entity.id
_entity.type
_entity.pdbx_description
1 polymer ?
#
loop_
_entity_poly.entity_id
_entity_poly.type
_entity_poly.pdbx_seq_one_letter_code
_entity_poly.pdbx_strand_id
1 'polypeptide(L)'
;MELFAITDTGKIVKILTDSKTQMSLTDLFKKQKDYFESNYTASVEFSGGYIASAAEYFCIDNFDDVIGVLDAIQTPDSIQEWDPQDISIFNIKALFSGEVIPSLQGGVAI
;
A
#
# COMPACT_ATOMS: atom_id res chain seq x y z
N MET A 1 -0.01 -9.98 -4.97
CA MET A 1 -0.01 -8.76 -4.15
C MET A 1 0.29 -9.19 -2.73
N GLU A 2 1.46 -8.88 -2.21
CA GLU A 2 1.82 -9.24 -0.83
C GLU A 2 1.19 -8.26 0.17
N LEU A 3 0.90 -8.72 1.39
CA LEU A 3 0.38 -7.88 2.45
C LEU A 3 1.51 -7.44 3.38
N PHE A 4 1.57 -6.15 3.68
CA PHE A 4 2.57 -5.57 4.56
C PHE A 4 1.92 -4.79 5.69
N ALA A 5 2.67 -4.60 6.76
CA ALA A 5 2.32 -3.74 7.88
C ALA A 5 3.42 -2.73 8.16
N ILE A 6 3.02 -1.52 8.56
CA ILE A 6 3.90 -0.50 9.13
C ILE A 6 3.68 -0.49 10.64
N THR A 7 4.76 -0.65 11.40
CA THR A 7 4.71 -0.60 12.86
C THR A 7 4.77 0.83 13.39
N ASP A 8 4.52 1.01 14.68
CA ASP A 8 4.68 2.26 15.41
C ASP A 8 6.10 2.83 15.40
N THR A 9 7.10 1.99 15.21
CA THR A 9 8.50 2.37 14.98
C THR A 9 8.82 2.71 13.53
N GLY A 10 7.85 2.61 12.62
CA GLY A 10 8.04 2.83 11.18
C GLY A 10 8.69 1.65 10.45
N LYS A 11 8.80 0.47 11.08
CA LYS A 11 9.34 -0.73 10.44
C LYS A 11 8.28 -1.36 9.54
N ILE A 12 8.69 -1.78 8.35
CA ILE A 12 7.85 -2.60 7.45
C ILE A 12 8.10 -4.09 7.74
N VAL A 13 7.02 -4.85 7.84
CA VAL A 13 7.04 -6.32 7.90
C VAL A 13 6.05 -6.92 6.91
N LYS A 14 6.37 -8.10 6.37
CA LYS A 14 5.50 -8.87 5.49
C LYS A 14 4.59 -9.77 6.31
N ILE A 15 3.27 -9.69 6.08
CA ILE A 15 2.30 -10.58 6.72
C ILE A 15 2.15 -11.83 5.85
N LEU A 16 2.58 -12.97 6.38
CA LEU A 16 2.28 -14.25 5.75
C LEU A 16 0.82 -14.64 5.97
N THR A 17 0.18 -15.08 4.89
CA THR A 17 -1.17 -15.62 4.94
C THR A 17 -1.21 -16.98 4.26
N ASP A 18 -2.19 -17.81 4.64
CA ASP A 18 -2.42 -19.07 3.93
C ASP A 18 -2.89 -18.80 2.49
N SER A 19 -2.76 -19.79 1.62
CA SER A 19 -3.07 -19.64 0.19
C SER A 19 -4.50 -19.16 -0.09
N LYS A 20 -5.49 -19.60 0.72
CA LYS A 20 -6.88 -19.22 0.54
C LYS A 20 -7.09 -17.75 0.94
N THR A 21 -6.51 -17.35 2.06
CA THR A 21 -6.53 -15.96 2.53
C THR A 21 -5.82 -15.04 1.54
N GLN A 22 -4.66 -15.44 1.03
CA GLN A 22 -3.89 -14.69 0.05
C GLN A 22 -4.66 -14.45 -1.26
N MET A 23 -5.38 -15.47 -1.74
CA MET A 23 -6.27 -15.34 -2.91
C MET A 23 -7.39 -14.33 -2.64
N SER A 24 -8.09 -14.46 -1.51
CA SER A 24 -9.18 -13.53 -1.15
C SER A 24 -8.70 -12.08 -0.99
N LEU A 25 -7.52 -11.87 -0.39
CA LEU A 25 -6.91 -10.55 -0.26
C LEU A 25 -6.56 -9.97 -1.63
N THR A 26 -5.91 -10.76 -2.48
CA THR A 26 -5.56 -10.35 -3.84
C THR A 26 -6.80 -9.94 -4.64
N ASP A 27 -7.87 -10.74 -4.58
CA ASP A 27 -9.13 -10.43 -5.26
C ASP A 27 -9.79 -9.16 -4.72
N LEU A 28 -9.72 -8.94 -3.40
CA LEU A 28 -10.27 -7.73 -2.76
C LEU A 28 -9.51 -6.48 -3.21
N PHE A 29 -8.18 -6.49 -3.12
CA PHE A 29 -7.36 -5.33 -3.49
C PHE A 29 -7.45 -5.02 -4.99
N LYS A 30 -7.51 -6.05 -5.85
CA LYS A 30 -7.75 -5.85 -7.29
C LYS A 30 -9.09 -5.18 -7.55
N LYS A 31 -10.17 -5.65 -6.93
CA LYS A 31 -11.49 -5.00 -7.08
C LYS A 31 -11.48 -3.55 -6.61
N GLN A 32 -10.80 -3.25 -5.50
CA GLN A 32 -10.67 -1.89 -5.00
C GLN A 32 -9.87 -1.01 -5.96
N LYS A 33 -8.74 -1.52 -6.49
CA LYS A 33 -7.92 -0.84 -7.49
C LYS A 33 -8.70 -0.58 -8.78
N ASP A 34 -9.34 -1.60 -9.34
CA ASP A 34 -10.12 -1.49 -10.57
C ASP A 34 -11.27 -0.48 -10.41
N TYR A 35 -11.94 -0.51 -9.26
CA TYR A 35 -12.97 0.47 -8.92
C TYR A 35 -12.37 1.89 -8.84
N PHE A 36 -11.24 2.05 -8.15
CA PHE A 36 -10.58 3.33 -8.01
C PHE A 36 -10.19 3.92 -9.38
N GLU A 37 -9.47 3.15 -10.21
CA GLU A 37 -9.01 3.58 -11.53
C GLU A 37 -10.17 3.85 -12.51
N SER A 38 -11.32 3.19 -12.34
CA SER A 38 -12.49 3.39 -13.19
C SER A 38 -13.35 4.60 -12.79
N ASN A 39 -13.32 5.01 -11.51
CA ASN A 39 -14.20 6.05 -10.98
C ASN A 39 -13.47 7.37 -10.71
N TYR A 40 -12.18 7.33 -10.37
CA TYR A 40 -11.37 8.52 -10.11
C TYR A 40 -10.36 8.70 -11.24
N THR A 41 -10.67 9.64 -12.14
CA THR A 41 -9.94 9.84 -13.40
C THR A 41 -9.09 11.10 -13.42
N ALA A 42 -9.26 11.97 -12.42
CA ALA A 42 -8.53 13.22 -12.31
C ALA A 42 -7.61 13.21 -11.08
N SER A 43 -6.30 13.28 -11.30
CA SER A 43 -5.33 13.47 -10.23
C SER A 43 -5.27 14.94 -9.82
N VAL A 44 -5.23 15.21 -8.51
CA VAL A 44 -4.97 16.54 -7.94
C VAL A 44 -3.90 16.44 -6.86
N GLU A 45 -3.07 17.48 -6.74
CA GLU A 45 -2.04 17.54 -5.69
C GLU A 45 -2.69 17.57 -4.29
N PHE A 46 -2.12 16.81 -3.35
CA PHE A 46 -2.62 16.79 -1.97
C PHE A 46 -2.56 18.17 -1.31
N SER A 47 -3.71 18.62 -0.77
CA SER A 47 -3.82 19.87 -0.01
C SER A 47 -4.81 19.71 1.14
N GLY A 48 -4.38 19.98 2.38
CA GLY A 48 -5.19 19.78 3.58
C GLY A 48 -6.45 20.64 3.68
N GLY A 49 -6.60 21.66 2.81
CA GLY A 49 -7.80 22.50 2.71
C GLY A 49 -8.70 22.18 1.53
N TYR A 50 -8.31 21.24 0.65
CA TYR A 50 -9.08 20.87 -0.52
C TYR A 50 -9.92 19.62 -0.25
N ILE A 51 -11.12 19.57 -0.79
CA ILE A 51 -11.98 18.38 -0.79
C ILE A 51 -12.10 17.93 -2.24
N ALA A 52 -11.57 16.75 -2.55
CA ALA A 52 -11.65 16.17 -3.89
C ALA A 52 -13.11 16.01 -4.33
N SER A 53 -13.39 16.35 -5.59
CA SER A 53 -14.68 16.06 -6.20
C SER A 53 -14.84 14.56 -6.47
N ALA A 54 -16.05 14.12 -6.84
CA ALA A 54 -16.38 12.70 -6.95
C ALA A 54 -15.54 11.90 -7.97
N ALA A 55 -14.86 12.57 -8.91
CA ALA A 55 -13.99 11.95 -9.90
C ALA A 55 -12.50 12.27 -9.69
N GLU A 56 -12.17 13.04 -8.65
CA GLU A 56 -10.80 13.43 -8.32
C GLU A 56 -10.22 12.51 -7.24
N TYR A 57 -8.91 12.29 -7.30
CA TYR A 57 -8.14 11.64 -6.25
C TYR A 57 -6.87 12.43 -5.95
N PHE A 58 -6.37 12.29 -4.73
CA PHE A 58 -5.13 12.94 -4.33
C PHE A 58 -3.92 12.16 -4.83
N CYS A 59 -2.94 12.90 -5.33
CA CYS A 59 -1.63 12.39 -5.67
C CYS A 59 -0.56 13.14 -4.87
N ILE A 60 0.42 12.38 -4.40
CA ILE A 60 1.66 12.91 -3.86
C ILE A 60 2.75 12.59 -4.88
N ASP A 61 3.09 13.60 -5.68
CA ASP A 61 4.17 13.47 -6.66
C ASP A 61 5.53 13.38 -5.95
N ASN A 62 6.43 12.55 -6.49
CA ASN A 62 7.75 12.29 -5.93
C ASN A 62 7.68 11.92 -4.44
N PHE A 63 6.74 11.04 -4.09
CA PHE A 63 6.60 10.52 -2.73
C PHE A 63 7.99 10.08 -2.21
N ASP A 64 8.49 10.84 -1.23
CA ASP A 64 9.77 10.54 -0.59
C ASP A 64 9.54 9.27 0.23
N ASP A 65 10.02 8.15 -0.30
CA ASP A 65 9.80 6.83 0.26
C ASP A 65 10.68 6.59 1.50
N VAL A 66 10.62 7.51 2.45
CA VAL A 66 11.41 7.53 3.68
C VAL A 66 11.22 6.24 4.49
N ILE A 67 10.05 5.60 4.37
CA ILE A 67 9.70 4.38 5.09
C ILE A 67 10.04 3.11 4.29
N GLY A 68 10.19 3.20 2.95
CA GLY A 68 10.51 2.06 2.09
C GLY A 68 9.29 1.26 1.62
N VAL A 69 8.13 1.90 1.47
CA VAL A 69 6.88 1.31 0.98
C VAL A 69 7.04 0.80 -0.46
N LEU A 70 7.65 1.59 -1.35
CA LEU A 70 7.88 1.19 -2.74
C LEU A 70 8.89 0.06 -2.81
N ASP A 71 9.98 0.16 -2.03
CA ASP A 71 10.99 -0.88 -1.95
C ASP A 71 10.38 -2.21 -1.46
N ALA A 72 9.52 -2.17 -0.44
CA ALA A 72 8.82 -3.36 0.05
C ALA A 72 7.93 -4.02 -1.00
N ILE A 73 7.25 -3.22 -1.82
CA ILE A 73 6.41 -3.74 -2.92
C ILE A 73 7.29 -4.33 -4.04
N GLN A 74 8.42 -3.68 -4.37
CA GLN A 74 9.31 -4.09 -5.47
C GLN A 74 10.15 -5.32 -5.13
N THR A 75 10.61 -5.44 -3.88
CA THR A 75 11.44 -6.57 -3.41
C THR A 75 10.80 -7.23 -2.19
N PRO A 76 9.62 -7.85 -2.32
CA PRO A 76 8.88 -8.42 -1.20
C PRO A 76 9.65 -9.52 -0.45
N ASP A 77 10.51 -10.25 -1.15
CA ASP A 77 11.28 -11.37 -0.58
C ASP A 77 12.43 -10.91 0.32
N SER A 78 12.81 -9.62 0.27
CA SER A 78 13.82 -9.05 1.19
C SER A 78 13.22 -8.50 2.48
N ILE A 79 11.88 -8.46 2.59
CA ILE A 79 11.19 -7.90 3.76
C ILE A 79 11.00 -8.97 4.81
N GLN A 80 11.36 -8.64 6.06
CA GLN A 80 11.20 -9.54 7.20
C GLN A 80 9.72 -9.91 7.39
N GLU A 81 9.45 -11.20 7.58
CA GLU A 81 8.13 -11.70 7.95
C GLU A 81 7.74 -11.23 9.36
N TRP A 82 6.45 -10.94 9.53
CA TRP A 82 5.89 -10.55 10.82
C TRP A 82 5.82 -11.77 11.75
N ASP A 83 6.51 -11.65 12.90
CA ASP A 83 6.37 -12.60 14.01
C ASP A 83 5.60 -11.91 15.16
N PRO A 84 4.43 -12.43 15.57
CA PRO A 84 3.67 -11.88 16.70
C PRO A 84 4.38 -12.02 18.06
N GLN A 85 5.41 -12.87 18.18
CA GLN A 85 6.25 -12.95 19.38
C GLN A 85 7.23 -11.77 19.50
N ASP A 86 7.69 -11.24 18.37
CA ASP A 86 8.62 -10.11 18.31
C ASP A 86 7.89 -8.77 18.25
N ILE A 87 6.80 -8.70 17.48
CA ILE A 87 6.04 -7.47 17.23
C ILE A 87 4.57 -7.74 17.52
N SER A 88 4.04 -7.13 18.57
CA SER A 88 2.61 -7.27 18.89
C SER A 88 1.74 -6.68 17.78
N ILE A 89 0.57 -7.28 17.56
CA ILE A 89 -0.43 -6.74 16.63
C ILE A 89 -0.87 -5.30 17.00
N PHE A 90 -0.80 -4.93 18.28
CA PHE A 90 -1.10 -3.58 18.74
C PHE A 90 -0.07 -2.53 18.33
N ASN A 91 1.12 -2.96 17.89
CA ASN A 91 2.15 -2.10 17.34
C ASN A 91 1.95 -1.84 15.84
N ILE A 92 1.01 -2.50 15.16
CA ILE A 92 0.69 -2.22 13.74
C ILE A 92 -0.13 -0.94 13.64
N LYS A 93 0.34 0.01 12.81
CA LYS A 93 -0.32 1.31 12.56
C LYS A 93 -1.04 1.39 11.23
N ALA A 94 -0.53 0.69 10.23
CA ALA A 94 -1.13 0.65 8.91
C ALA A 94 -0.89 -0.69 8.23
N LEU A 95 -1.80 -1.05 7.33
CA LEU A 95 -1.64 -2.15 6.39
C LEU A 95 -1.58 -1.57 4.99
N PHE A 96 -0.74 -2.16 4.15
CA PHE A 96 -0.67 -1.78 2.74
C PHE A 96 -0.33 -2.98 1.87
N SER A 97 -0.63 -2.83 0.58
CA SER A 97 -0.32 -3.80 -0.45
C SER A 97 -0.08 -3.06 -1.76
N GLY A 98 0.58 -3.71 -2.71
CA GLY A 98 0.87 -3.12 -4.00
C GLY A 98 1.14 -4.16 -5.07
N GLU A 99 1.09 -3.70 -6.32
CA GLU A 99 1.53 -4.45 -7.49
C GLU A 99 2.82 -3.84 -8.02
N VAL A 100 3.76 -4.70 -8.39
CA VAL A 100 4.94 -4.25 -9.16
C VAL A 100 4.47 -3.97 -10.57
N ILE A 101 4.36 -2.70 -10.94
CA ILE A 101 4.03 -2.28 -12.30
C ILE A 101 5.35 -1.89 -12.99
N PRO A 102 5.81 -2.64 -14.01
CA PRO A 102 7.12 -2.42 -14.64
C PRO A 102 7.33 -1.04 -15.28
N SER A 103 6.27 -0.21 -15.40
CA SER A 103 6.26 1.04 -16.16
C SER A 103 5.93 2.30 -15.34
N LEU A 104 5.71 2.22 -14.03
CA LEU A 104 5.43 3.39 -13.19
C LEU A 104 6.67 3.80 -12.39
N GLN A 105 7.32 4.88 -12.81
CA GLN A 105 8.32 5.58 -11.99
C GLN A 105 7.61 6.60 -11.09
N GLY A 106 7.53 6.32 -9.79
CA GLY A 106 7.55 7.36 -8.75
C GLY A 106 6.25 8.00 -8.25
N GLY A 107 5.07 7.37 -8.43
CA GLY A 107 3.80 7.90 -7.89
C GLY A 107 3.10 6.91 -6.96
N VAL A 108 2.55 7.40 -5.84
CA VAL A 108 1.64 6.67 -4.95
C VAL A 108 0.29 7.39 -4.97
N ALA A 109 -0.76 6.69 -5.37
CA ALA A 109 -2.15 7.17 -5.25
C ALA A 109 -2.71 6.76 -3.88
N ILE A 110 -3.39 7.69 -3.19
CA ILE A 110 -3.96 7.51 -1.85
C ILE A 110 -5.42 7.93 -1.79
#